data_AF-A0A5C3QD26-F1
#
_entry.id   AF-A0A5C3QD26-F1
#
_cell.length_a   1.000
_cell.length_b   1.000
_cell.length_c   1.000
_cell.angle_alpha   90.00
_cell.angle_beta   90.00
_cell.angle_gamma   90.00
#
_symmetry.space_group_name_H-M   'P 1'
#
loop_
_entity.id
_entity.type
_entity.pdbx_description
1 polymer ?
#
loop_
_entity_poly.entity_id
_entity_poly.type
_entity_poly.pdbx_seq_one_letter_code
_entity_poly.pdbx_strand_id
1 'polypeptide(L)'
;DYEQKYPQDAEGKGMDPNARVWRVYLDESGQFDLDMVEGIKDTVDVMLVSAGLFSAIVSTLVGQAYIGLQQDFTKVTVSVLLELVEIQRAIATQGPVESIPRSTLNLDSPSTASVNDRWVCGMWFTSLAISVSTALIAVLVKQWIQAYVAPTFGTPQAQTRVRHFRYMGIEEWHVPLIVGLLPTLLHLSLFLFLVGLVVLL
;
A
#
# COMPACT_ATOMS: atom_id res chain seq x y z
N ASP A 1 27.80 -3.93 36.39
CA ASP A 1 27.70 -4.81 37.57
C ASP A 1 26.28 -4.75 38.13
N TYR A 2 25.48 -5.80 37.91
CA TYR A 2 24.08 -5.86 38.36
C TYR A 2 23.94 -5.95 39.88
N GLU A 3 24.99 -6.34 40.60
CA GLU A 3 25.00 -6.43 42.06
C GLU A 3 25.14 -5.06 42.71
N GLN A 4 25.80 -4.10 42.04
CA GLN A 4 25.82 -2.70 42.45
C GLN A 4 24.53 -1.95 42.10
N LYS A 5 23.93 -2.23 40.93
CA LYS A 5 22.72 -1.53 40.45
C LYS A 5 21.44 -1.98 41.16
N TYR A 6 21.37 -3.25 41.57
CA TYR A 6 20.23 -3.82 42.29
C TYR A 6 20.69 -4.63 43.50
N PRO A 7 20.50 -4.13 44.73
CA PRO A 7 20.91 -4.85 45.94
C PRO A 7 20.10 -6.13 46.13
N GLN A 8 20.68 -7.12 46.84
CA GLN A 8 19.98 -8.37 47.15
C GLN A 8 18.74 -8.11 48.01
N ASP A 9 17.66 -8.81 47.69
CA ASP A 9 16.45 -8.80 48.49
C ASP A 9 16.67 -9.59 49.80
N ALA A 10 15.89 -9.26 50.83
CA ALA A 10 15.91 -10.03 52.08
C ALA A 10 15.52 -11.51 51.84
N GLU A 11 16.03 -12.41 52.67
CA GLU A 11 15.72 -13.85 52.57
C GLU A 11 14.21 -14.10 52.49
N GLY A 12 13.79 -14.90 51.50
CA GLY A 12 12.39 -15.21 51.23
C GLY A 12 11.61 -14.18 50.41
N LYS A 13 12.16 -12.98 50.12
CA LYS A 13 11.48 -11.92 49.37
C LYS A 13 11.80 -11.87 47.87
N GLY A 14 12.50 -12.88 47.35
CA GLY A 14 12.93 -12.92 45.95
C GLY A 14 11.80 -12.92 44.90
N MET A 15 10.54 -13.14 45.31
CA MET A 15 9.36 -13.09 44.43
C MET A 15 8.39 -11.96 44.76
N ASP A 16 8.70 -11.11 45.74
CA ASP A 16 7.83 -9.98 46.11
C ASP A 16 7.54 -9.08 44.91
N PRO A 17 6.43 -8.33 44.92
CA PRO A 17 6.05 -7.46 43.80
C PRO A 17 7.14 -6.43 43.39
N ASN A 18 8.03 -6.08 44.32
CA ASN A 18 9.16 -5.15 44.13
C ASN A 18 10.53 -5.84 44.13
N ALA A 19 10.59 -7.18 44.05
CA ALA A 19 11.83 -7.94 44.09
C ALA A 19 12.81 -7.53 42.98
N ARG A 20 14.10 -7.70 43.26
CA ARG A 20 15.23 -7.46 42.35
C ARG A 20 15.02 -8.11 40.99
N VAL A 21 14.50 -9.34 40.95
CA VAL A 21 14.32 -10.10 39.70
C VAL A 21 13.44 -9.36 38.69
N TRP A 22 12.34 -8.74 39.14
CA TRP A 22 11.42 -7.99 38.28
C TRP A 22 12.07 -6.70 37.77
N ARG A 23 12.89 -6.05 38.61
CA ARG A 23 13.59 -4.80 38.24
C ARG A 23 14.70 -5.06 37.23
N VAL A 24 15.47 -6.13 37.41
CA VAL A 24 16.49 -6.58 36.47
C VAL A 24 15.85 -6.99 35.15
N TYR A 25 14.77 -7.78 35.20
CA TYR A 25 14.03 -8.19 34.00
C TYR A 25 13.55 -6.97 33.20
N LEU A 26 12.91 -6.00 33.85
CA LEU A 26 12.41 -4.79 33.20
C LEU A 26 13.54 -3.97 32.55
N ASP A 27 14.69 -3.86 33.19
CA ASP A 27 15.85 -3.10 32.71
C ASP A 27 16.48 -3.75 31.45
N GLU A 28 16.73 -5.06 31.51
CA GLU A 28 17.24 -5.82 30.35
C GLU A 28 16.25 -5.80 29.20
N SER A 29 14.98 -5.99 29.54
CA SER A 29 13.95 -6.00 28.53
C SER A 29 13.69 -4.66 27.87
N GLY A 30 13.86 -3.56 28.61
CA GLY A 30 13.65 -2.23 28.08
C GLY A 30 14.60 -1.95 26.93
N GLN A 31 15.85 -2.39 27.04
CA GLN A 31 16.84 -2.24 25.96
C GLN A 31 16.45 -3.05 24.72
N PHE A 32 16.12 -4.34 24.91
CA PHE A 32 15.66 -5.20 23.81
C PHE A 32 14.41 -4.64 23.12
N ASP A 33 13.43 -4.19 23.90
CA ASP A 33 12.18 -3.63 23.39
C ASP A 33 12.43 -2.34 22.62
N LEU A 34 13.32 -1.47 23.11
CA LEU A 34 13.70 -0.24 22.43
C LEU A 34 14.33 -0.54 21.06
N ASP A 35 15.33 -1.42 21.02
CA ASP A 35 16.02 -1.80 19.78
C ASP A 35 15.04 -2.41 18.76
N MET A 36 14.16 -3.31 19.21
CA MET A 36 13.14 -3.93 18.37
C MET A 36 12.14 -2.89 17.82
N VAL A 37 11.65 -2.01 18.69
CA VAL A 37 10.66 -0.99 18.34
C VAL A 37 11.24 0.03 17.37
N GLU A 38 12.48 0.48 17.59
CA GLU A 38 13.15 1.45 16.73
C GLU A 38 13.34 0.86 15.32
N GLY A 39 13.84 -0.37 15.21
CA GLY A 39 14.01 -1.04 13.91
C GLY A 39 12.69 -1.24 13.14
N ILE A 40 11.61 -1.63 13.83
CA ILE A 40 10.28 -1.75 13.21
C ILE A 40 9.77 -0.38 12.76
N LYS A 41 9.89 0.64 13.62
CA LYS A 41 9.41 1.99 13.33
C LYS A 41 10.12 2.59 12.13
N ASP A 42 11.44 2.50 12.07
CA ASP A 42 12.23 3.05 10.96
C ASP A 42 11.84 2.38 9.63
N THR A 43 11.71 1.06 9.64
CA THR A 43 11.28 0.30 8.47
C THR A 43 9.89 0.72 8.01
N VAL A 44 8.93 0.79 8.93
CA VAL A 44 7.53 1.17 8.65
C VAL A 44 7.42 2.61 8.15
N ASP A 45 8.16 3.55 8.75
CA ASP A 45 8.12 4.96 8.38
C ASP A 45 8.66 5.18 6.95
N VAL A 46 9.76 4.52 6.58
CA VAL A 46 10.28 4.54 5.20
C VAL A 46 9.27 3.94 4.22
N MET A 47 8.74 2.75 4.53
CA MET A 47 7.79 2.06 3.65
C MET A 47 6.50 2.86 3.46
N LEU A 48 6.00 3.53 4.48
CA LEU A 48 4.79 4.34 4.41
C LEU A 48 4.96 5.54 3.47
N VAL A 49 6.11 6.22 3.54
CA VAL A 49 6.43 7.34 2.65
C VAL A 49 6.57 6.85 1.21
N SER A 50 7.31 5.75 0.99
CA SER A 50 7.48 5.17 -0.33
C SER A 50 6.16 4.70 -0.95
N ALA A 51 5.30 4.01 -0.17
CA ALA A 51 3.98 3.57 -0.61
C ALA A 51 3.06 4.75 -0.94
N GLY A 52 3.06 5.81 -0.12
CA GLY A 52 2.27 7.02 -0.38
C GLY A 52 2.68 7.71 -1.67
N LEU A 53 3.98 7.94 -1.87
CA LEU A 53 4.51 8.58 -3.08
C LEU A 53 4.20 7.76 -4.33
N PHE A 54 4.46 6.44 -4.28
CA PHE A 54 4.18 5.54 -5.39
C PHE A 54 2.68 5.51 -5.72
N SER A 55 1.81 5.43 -4.71
CA SER A 55 0.35 5.46 -4.91
C SER A 55 -0.12 6.75 -5.58
N ALA A 56 0.45 7.90 -5.23
CA ALA A 56 0.11 9.17 -5.85
C ALA A 56 0.45 9.20 -7.35
N ILE A 57 1.64 8.69 -7.70
CA ILE A 57 2.11 8.60 -9.09
C ILE A 57 1.21 7.65 -9.89
N VAL A 58 1.00 6.42 -9.38
CA VAL A 58 0.20 5.40 -10.07
C VAL A 58 -1.26 5.83 -10.18
N SER A 59 -1.86 6.44 -9.14
CA SER A 59 -3.23 6.96 -9.19
C SER A 59 -3.42 7.97 -10.31
N THR A 60 -2.45 8.89 -10.49
CA THR A 60 -2.47 9.87 -11.59
C THR A 60 -2.46 9.17 -12.95
N LEU A 61 -1.59 8.18 -13.13
CA LEU A 61 -1.48 7.42 -14.39
C LEU A 61 -2.70 6.55 -14.67
N VAL A 62 -3.25 5.90 -13.64
CA VAL A 62 -4.50 5.14 -13.73
C VAL A 62 -5.65 6.06 -14.12
N GLY A 63 -5.71 7.28 -13.58
CA GLY A 63 -6.70 8.28 -13.98
C GLY A 63 -6.60 8.64 -15.46
N GLN A 64 -5.39 8.85 -15.98
CA GLN A 64 -5.17 9.11 -17.40
C GLN A 64 -5.50 7.90 -18.28
N ALA A 65 -5.09 6.70 -17.89
CA ALA A 65 -5.38 5.49 -18.62
C ALA A 65 -6.87 5.17 -18.65
N TYR A 66 -7.59 5.47 -17.56
CA TYR A 66 -9.03 5.33 -17.50
C TYR A 66 -9.74 6.25 -18.50
N ILE A 67 -9.30 7.51 -18.63
CA ILE A 67 -9.79 8.43 -19.66
C ILE A 67 -9.48 7.89 -21.06
N GLY A 68 -8.27 7.36 -21.28
CA GLY A 68 -7.89 6.73 -22.55
C GLY A 68 -8.70 5.49 -22.92
N LEU A 69 -9.25 4.77 -21.94
CA LEU A 69 -10.17 3.65 -22.15
C LEU A 69 -11.57 4.09 -22.56
N GLN A 70 -11.96 5.32 -22.22
CA GLN A 70 -13.25 5.85 -22.62
C GLN A 70 -13.26 6.13 -24.12
N GLN A 71 -14.46 6.08 -24.69
CA GLN A 71 -14.64 6.37 -26.10
C GLN A 71 -14.24 7.81 -26.40
N ASP A 72 -13.34 7.98 -27.34
CA ASP A 72 -12.89 9.29 -27.81
C ASP A 72 -14.00 9.93 -28.64
N PHE A 73 -14.84 10.73 -27.98
CA PHE A 73 -15.93 11.47 -28.62
C PHE A 73 -15.41 12.46 -29.67
N THR A 74 -14.17 12.94 -29.57
CA THR A 74 -13.57 13.79 -30.60
C THR A 74 -13.35 12.99 -31.88
N LYS A 75 -12.79 11.78 -31.79
CA LYS A 75 -12.63 10.90 -32.96
C LYS A 75 -13.97 10.50 -33.58
N VAL A 76 -14.97 10.18 -32.75
CA VAL A 76 -16.33 9.86 -33.23
C VAL A 76 -16.96 11.07 -33.91
N THR A 77 -16.80 12.27 -33.35
CA THR A 77 -17.33 13.50 -33.97
C THR A 77 -16.62 13.80 -35.29
N VAL A 78 -15.30 13.65 -35.35
CA VAL A 78 -14.53 13.85 -36.58
C VAL A 78 -14.93 12.84 -37.65
N SER A 79 -15.13 11.56 -37.31
CA SER A 79 -15.54 10.56 -38.30
C SER A 79 -16.93 10.83 -38.87
N VAL A 80 -17.88 11.25 -38.01
CA VAL A 80 -19.23 11.64 -38.44
C VAL A 80 -19.22 12.94 -39.25
N LEU A 81 -18.40 13.93 -38.88
CA LEU A 81 -18.25 15.17 -39.64
C LEU A 81 -17.63 14.92 -41.02
N LEU A 82 -16.62 14.04 -41.11
CA LEU A 82 -16.04 13.65 -42.39
C LEU A 82 -17.08 12.95 -43.28
N GLU A 83 -17.88 12.04 -42.73
CA GLU A 83 -19.01 11.43 -43.46
C GLU A 83 -19.98 12.51 -43.97
N LEU A 84 -20.35 13.49 -43.14
CA LEU A 84 -21.24 14.58 -43.54
C LEU A 84 -20.66 15.42 -44.69
N VAL A 85 -19.35 15.73 -44.64
CA VAL A 85 -18.66 16.48 -45.70
C VAL A 85 -18.61 15.68 -47.00
N GLU A 86 -18.38 14.38 -46.93
CA GLU A 86 -18.39 13.48 -48.09
C GLU A 86 -19.79 13.40 -48.74
N ILE A 87 -20.85 13.33 -47.92
CA ILE A 87 -22.24 13.39 -48.39
C ILE A 87 -22.54 14.71 -49.10
N GLN A 88 -22.16 15.83 -48.50
CA GLN A 88 -22.34 17.15 -49.10
C GLN A 88 -21.60 17.28 -50.43
N ARG A 89 -20.37 16.77 -50.50
CA ARG A 89 -19.58 16.78 -51.74
C ARG A 89 -20.24 15.96 -52.83
N ALA A 90 -20.69 14.73 -52.53
CA ALA A 90 -21.37 13.88 -53.50
C ALA A 90 -22.63 14.53 -54.07
N ILE A 91 -23.47 15.13 -53.22
CA ILE A 91 -24.67 15.87 -53.64
C ILE A 91 -24.30 17.03 -54.57
N ALA A 92 -23.27 17.82 -54.21
CA ALA A 92 -22.82 18.95 -55.02
C ALA A 92 -22.30 18.53 -56.41
N THR A 93 -21.62 17.38 -56.51
CA THR A 93 -21.13 16.83 -57.78
C THR A 93 -22.13 15.94 -58.54
N GLN A 94 -23.38 15.82 -58.08
CA GLN A 94 -24.38 14.86 -58.61
C GLN A 94 -23.89 13.39 -58.63
N GLY A 95 -23.00 13.04 -57.69
CA GLY A 95 -22.51 11.68 -57.52
C GLY A 95 -23.49 10.82 -56.71
N PRO A 96 -23.46 9.49 -56.86
CA PRO A 96 -24.32 8.59 -56.10
C PRO A 96 -23.93 8.59 -54.61
N VAL A 97 -24.83 9.08 -53.76
CA VAL A 97 -24.66 9.15 -52.29
C VAL A 97 -24.48 7.76 -51.67
N GLU A 98 -25.04 6.71 -52.29
CA GLU A 98 -24.86 5.32 -51.85
C GLU A 98 -23.42 4.80 -51.96
N SER A 99 -22.55 5.46 -52.73
CA SER A 99 -21.14 5.07 -52.87
C SER A 99 -20.24 5.55 -51.72
N ILE A 100 -20.78 6.34 -50.80
CA ILE A 100 -20.02 6.92 -49.69
C ILE A 100 -19.85 5.88 -48.58
N PRO A 101 -18.62 5.63 -48.09
CA PRO A 101 -18.39 4.78 -46.93
C PRO A 101 -19.07 5.38 -45.70
N ARG A 102 -19.96 4.60 -45.07
CA ARG A 102 -20.55 4.98 -43.76
C ARG A 102 -19.46 5.12 -42.71
N SER A 103 -19.62 6.04 -41.75
CA SER A 103 -18.68 6.20 -40.65
C SER A 103 -18.48 4.86 -39.94
N THR A 104 -17.21 4.48 -39.78
CA THR A 104 -16.80 3.27 -39.05
C THR A 104 -17.04 3.38 -37.54
N LEU A 105 -17.31 4.59 -37.02
CA LEU A 105 -17.60 4.88 -35.62
C LEU A 105 -18.96 5.58 -35.48
N ASN A 106 -19.80 5.03 -34.61
CA ASN A 106 -21.11 5.55 -34.20
C ASN A 106 -21.19 5.72 -32.68
N LEU A 107 -22.19 6.46 -32.18
CA LEU A 107 -22.43 6.66 -30.73
C LEU A 107 -22.66 5.36 -29.95
N ASP A 108 -23.23 4.34 -30.60
CA ASP A 108 -23.48 3.03 -30.00
C ASP A 108 -22.33 2.02 -30.20
N SER A 109 -21.19 2.45 -30.75
CA SER A 109 -20.05 1.55 -30.95
C SER A 109 -19.43 1.18 -29.61
N PRO A 110 -19.09 -0.10 -29.36
CA PRO A 110 -18.32 -0.46 -28.17
C PRO A 110 -16.98 0.28 -28.18
N SER A 111 -16.50 0.70 -27.00
CA SER A 111 -15.22 1.39 -26.84
C SER A 111 -14.12 0.68 -27.63
N THR A 112 -13.39 1.45 -28.43
CA THR A 112 -12.28 0.97 -29.27
C THR A 112 -11.04 0.59 -28.45
N ALA A 113 -11.11 0.67 -27.12
CA ALA A 113 -10.02 0.27 -26.23
C ALA A 113 -9.57 -1.16 -26.54
N SER A 114 -8.28 -1.32 -26.83
CA SER A 114 -7.69 -2.60 -27.16
C SER A 114 -7.74 -3.53 -25.93
N VAL A 115 -7.63 -4.85 -26.17
CA VAL A 115 -7.53 -5.82 -25.07
C VAL A 115 -6.31 -5.52 -24.19
N ASN A 116 -5.23 -5.03 -24.78
CA ASN A 116 -4.01 -4.65 -24.07
C ASN A 116 -4.24 -3.46 -23.14
N ASP A 117 -4.97 -2.42 -23.57
CA ASP A 117 -5.25 -1.25 -22.74
C ASP A 117 -6.02 -1.61 -21.47
N ARG A 118 -7.00 -2.53 -21.60
CA ARG A 118 -7.74 -3.06 -20.43
C ARG A 118 -6.83 -3.84 -19.47
N TRP A 119 -5.92 -4.65 -19.99
CA TRP A 119 -4.96 -5.38 -19.17
C TRP A 119 -3.98 -4.45 -18.44
N VAL A 120 -3.45 -3.44 -19.12
CA VAL A 120 -2.57 -2.41 -18.52
C VAL A 120 -3.30 -1.67 -17.40
N CYS A 121 -4.53 -1.20 -17.65
CA CYS A 121 -5.35 -0.57 -16.62
C CYS A 121 -5.59 -1.48 -15.41
N GLY A 122 -5.87 -2.77 -15.64
CA GLY A 122 -6.01 -3.75 -14.56
C GLY A 122 -4.73 -3.97 -13.77
N MET A 123 -3.58 -4.08 -14.44
CA MET A 123 -2.27 -4.21 -13.79
C MET A 123 -1.89 -2.98 -12.98
N TRP A 124 -2.18 -1.78 -13.47
CA TRP A 124 -1.92 -0.55 -12.74
C TRP A 124 -2.87 -0.36 -11.57
N PHE A 125 -4.15 -0.73 -11.71
CA PHE A 125 -5.10 -0.70 -10.59
C PHE A 125 -4.73 -1.70 -9.49
N THR A 126 -4.32 -2.93 -9.86
CA THR A 126 -3.86 -3.94 -8.90
C THR A 126 -2.57 -3.52 -8.21
N SER A 127 -1.62 -2.95 -8.96
CA SER A 127 -0.42 -2.33 -8.40
C SER A 127 -0.78 -1.25 -7.36
N LEU A 128 -1.67 -0.31 -7.71
CA LEU A 128 -2.17 0.72 -6.79
C LEU A 128 -2.81 0.12 -5.53
N ALA A 129 -3.66 -0.89 -5.69
CA ALA A 129 -4.32 -1.57 -4.57
C ALA A 129 -3.31 -2.20 -3.61
N ILE A 130 -2.31 -2.93 -4.13
CA ILE A 130 -1.26 -3.54 -3.30
C ILE A 130 -0.46 -2.47 -2.55
N SER A 131 -0.14 -1.35 -3.21
CA SER A 131 0.57 -0.24 -2.57
C SER A 131 -0.23 0.38 -1.43
N VAL A 132 -1.52 0.65 -1.65
CA VAL A 132 -2.42 1.19 -0.61
C VAL A 132 -2.62 0.18 0.53
N SER A 133 -2.76 -1.11 0.23
CA SER A 133 -2.82 -2.17 1.25
C SER A 133 -1.51 -2.21 2.07
N THR A 134 -0.35 -2.08 1.44
CA THR A 134 0.95 -2.01 2.12
C THR A 134 1.00 -0.81 3.07
N ALA A 135 0.54 0.37 2.63
CA ALA A 135 0.45 1.54 3.49
C ALA A 135 -0.51 1.34 4.68
N LEU A 136 -1.65 0.69 4.47
CA LEU A 136 -2.60 0.38 5.54
C LEU A 136 -1.99 -0.57 6.58
N ILE A 137 -1.32 -1.63 6.13
CA ILE A 137 -0.62 -2.58 7.01
C ILE A 137 0.48 -1.86 7.80
N ALA A 138 1.26 -0.99 7.16
CA ALA A 138 2.29 -0.20 7.81
C ALA A 138 1.70 0.68 8.94
N VAL A 139 0.55 1.31 8.71
CA VAL A 139 -0.16 2.09 9.75
C VAL A 139 -0.63 1.19 10.91
N LEU A 140 -1.17 -0.01 10.62
CA LEU A 140 -1.59 -0.95 11.66
C LEU A 140 -0.41 -1.40 12.52
N VAL A 141 0.72 -1.76 11.91
CA VAL A 141 1.95 -2.09 12.65
C VAL A 141 2.38 -0.93 13.53
N LYS A 142 2.36 0.30 13.01
CA LYS A 142 2.70 1.49 13.80
C LYS A 142 1.82 1.65 15.03
N GLN A 143 0.50 1.42 14.88
CA GLN A 143 -0.44 1.45 16.00
C GLN A 143 -0.15 0.36 17.03
N TRP A 144 0.20 -0.85 16.59
CA TRP A 144 0.55 -1.96 17.48
C TRP A 144 1.80 -1.66 18.31
N ILE A 145 2.84 -1.12 17.66
CA ILE A 145 4.08 -0.73 18.32
C ILE A 145 3.83 0.42 19.30
N GLN A 146 2.99 1.39 18.96
CA GLN A 146 2.59 2.45 19.89
C GLN A 146 1.85 1.88 21.12
N ALA A 147 0.95 0.92 20.92
CA ALA A 147 0.26 0.25 22.02
C ALA A 147 1.21 -0.62 22.88
N TYR A 148 2.23 -1.21 22.26
CA TYR A 148 3.25 -2.00 22.93
C TYR A 148 4.06 -1.17 23.94
N VAL A 149 4.53 0.01 23.52
CA VAL A 149 5.37 0.91 24.32
C VAL A 149 4.58 1.78 25.31
N ALA A 150 3.23 1.71 25.27
CA ALA A 150 2.39 2.53 26.13
C ALA A 150 2.76 2.35 27.63
N PRO A 151 2.95 3.44 28.39
CA PRO A 151 3.47 3.37 29.75
C PRO A 151 2.59 2.51 30.66
N THR A 152 3.24 1.67 31.47
CA THR A 152 2.57 0.83 32.47
C THR A 152 2.91 1.33 33.87
N PHE A 153 1.89 1.51 34.70
CA PHE A 153 2.04 1.96 36.09
C PHE A 153 1.80 0.81 37.08
N GLY A 154 2.43 0.87 38.24
CA GLY A 154 2.28 -0.13 39.31
C GLY A 154 3.60 -0.74 39.77
N THR A 155 3.55 -1.89 40.43
CA THR A 155 4.73 -2.61 40.91
C THR A 155 5.55 -3.18 39.74
N PRO A 156 6.88 -3.36 39.86
CA PRO A 156 7.71 -4.01 38.86
C PRO A 156 7.17 -5.36 38.37
N GLN A 157 6.61 -6.16 39.27
CA GLN A 157 5.97 -7.42 38.90
C GLN A 157 4.74 -7.22 37.99
N ALA A 158 3.87 -6.24 38.29
CA ALA A 158 2.70 -5.95 37.48
C ALA A 158 3.10 -5.44 36.08
N GLN A 159 4.08 -4.53 36.02
CA GLN A 159 4.63 -4.01 34.76
C GLN A 159 5.23 -5.15 33.92
N THR A 160 5.99 -6.05 34.55
CA THR A 160 6.59 -7.23 33.89
C THR A 160 5.52 -8.12 33.26
N ARG A 161 4.43 -8.40 33.99
CA ARG A 161 3.33 -9.23 33.47
C ARG A 161 2.62 -8.60 32.27
N VAL A 162 2.35 -7.29 32.33
CA VAL A 162 1.71 -6.58 31.22
C VAL A 162 2.61 -6.56 29.99
N ARG A 163 3.90 -6.26 30.16
CA ARG A 163 4.89 -6.29 29.07
C ARG A 163 5.01 -7.68 28.46
N HIS A 164 5.09 -8.71 29.30
CA HIS A 164 5.17 -10.10 28.82
C HIS A 164 3.93 -10.49 28.02
N PHE A 165 2.73 -10.13 28.48
CA PHE A 165 1.48 -10.35 27.73
C PHE A 165 1.51 -9.65 26.36
N ARG A 166 1.97 -8.39 26.31
CA ARG A 166 2.11 -7.64 25.05
C ARG A 166 3.14 -8.27 24.11
N TYR A 167 4.25 -8.75 24.64
CA TYR A 167 5.30 -9.43 23.87
C TYR A 167 4.78 -10.74 23.28
N MET A 168 4.09 -11.57 24.06
CA MET A 168 3.43 -12.77 23.53
C MET A 168 2.42 -12.42 22.43
N GLY A 169 1.72 -11.28 22.55
CA GLY A 169 0.86 -10.78 21.48
C GLY A 169 1.62 -10.47 20.19
N ILE A 170 2.78 -9.82 20.26
CA ILE A 170 3.64 -9.56 19.09
C ILE A 170 4.10 -10.86 18.43
N GLU A 171 4.47 -11.85 19.24
CA GLU A 171 4.98 -13.15 18.78
C GLU A 171 3.88 -14.00 18.16
N GLU A 172 2.74 -14.16 18.83
CA GLU A 172 1.60 -14.95 18.35
C GLU A 172 1.05 -14.44 17.02
N TRP A 173 0.96 -13.10 16.88
CA TRP A 173 0.48 -12.47 15.66
C TRP A 173 1.57 -12.29 14.59
N HIS A 174 2.79 -12.75 14.84
CA HIS A 174 3.90 -12.74 13.90
C HIS A 174 4.17 -11.33 13.31
N VAL A 175 4.07 -10.28 14.12
CA VAL A 175 4.29 -8.89 13.67
C VAL A 175 5.65 -8.71 12.97
N PRO A 176 6.76 -9.29 13.44
CA PRO A 176 8.05 -9.17 12.73
C PRO A 176 8.00 -9.74 11.31
N LEU A 177 7.23 -10.80 11.07
CA LEU A 177 7.04 -11.37 9.74
C LEU A 177 6.25 -10.42 8.83
N ILE A 178 5.18 -9.81 9.36
CA ILE A 178 4.38 -8.81 8.64
C ILE A 178 5.26 -7.61 8.24
N VAL A 179 6.11 -7.14 9.16
CA VAL A 179 7.05 -6.05 8.91
C VAL A 179 8.06 -6.42 7.83
N GLY A 180 8.59 -7.65 7.87
CA GLY A 180 9.48 -8.17 6.83
C GLY A 180 8.81 -8.32 5.45
N LEU A 181 7.49 -8.50 5.39
CA LEU A 181 6.72 -8.62 4.15
C LEU A 181 6.37 -7.27 3.52
N LEU A 182 6.27 -6.18 4.28
CA LEU A 182 5.94 -4.85 3.76
C LEU A 182 6.80 -4.43 2.55
N PRO A 183 8.14 -4.51 2.59
CA PRO A 183 8.97 -4.16 1.44
C PRO A 183 8.71 -5.06 0.22
N THR A 184 8.43 -6.34 0.45
CA THR A 184 8.17 -7.28 -0.65
C THR A 184 6.88 -6.98 -1.39
N LEU A 185 5.82 -6.58 -0.66
CA LEU A 185 4.56 -6.15 -1.25
C LEU A 185 4.73 -4.87 -2.07
N LEU A 186 5.51 -3.91 -1.56
CA LEU A 186 5.82 -2.68 -2.28
C LEU A 186 6.61 -2.94 -3.57
N HIS A 187 7.64 -3.78 -3.51
CA HIS A 187 8.40 -4.17 -4.70
C HIS A 187 7.54 -4.93 -5.72
N LEU A 188 6.64 -5.80 -5.25
CA LEU A 188 5.69 -6.51 -6.12
C LEU A 188 4.77 -5.53 -6.84
N SER A 189 4.24 -4.54 -6.12
CA SER A 189 3.43 -3.47 -6.68
C SER A 189 4.20 -2.65 -7.74
N LEU A 190 5.45 -2.28 -7.46
CA LEU A 190 6.32 -1.61 -8.42
C LEU A 190 6.56 -2.47 -9.67
N PHE A 191 6.82 -3.77 -9.50
CA PHE A 191 7.03 -4.69 -10.61
C PHE A 191 5.80 -4.80 -11.50
N LEU A 192 4.60 -4.97 -10.92
CA LEU A 192 3.33 -4.98 -11.65
C LEU A 192 3.10 -3.69 -12.45
N PHE A 193 3.44 -2.54 -11.87
CA PHE A 193 3.34 -1.27 -12.56
C PHE A 193 4.29 -1.17 -13.75
N LEU A 194 5.55 -1.57 -13.57
CA LEU A 194 6.56 -1.55 -14.63
C LEU A 194 6.19 -2.50 -15.78
N VAL A 195 5.66 -3.69 -15.48
CA VAL A 195 5.15 -4.62 -16.51
C VAL A 195 4.03 -3.95 -17.31
N GLY A 196 3.07 -3.30 -16.65
CA GLY A 196 2.02 -2.56 -17.34
C GLY A 196 2.56 -1.42 -18.21
N LEU A 197 3.63 -0.75 -17.77
CA LEU A 197 4.27 0.32 -18.55
C LEU A 197 4.99 -0.22 -19.79
N VAL A 198 5.63 -1.38 -19.69
CA VAL A 198 6.27 -2.05 -20.84
C VAL A 198 5.25 -2.51 -21.87
N VAL A 199 4.08 -2.99 -21.43
CA VAL A 199 3.00 -3.43 -22.34
C VAL A 199 2.31 -2.25 -23.02
N LEU A 200 2.29 -1.08 -22.37
CA LEU A 200 1.72 0.14 -22.94
C LEU A 200 2.59 0.77 -24.05
N LEU A 201 3.92 0.61 -23.95
CA LEU A 201 4.91 1.24 -24.83
C LEU A 201 5.05 0.51 -26.17
#